data_AF-A0A976PWN4-F1
#
_entry.id   AF-A0A976PWN4-F1
#
_cell.length_a   1.000
_cell.length_b   1.000
_cell.length_c   1.000
_cell.angle_alpha   90.00
_cell.angle_beta   90.00
_cell.angle_gamma   90.00
#
_symmetry.space_group_name_H-M   'P 1'
#
loop_
_entity.id
_entity.type
_entity.pdbx_description
1 polymer ?
#
loop_
_entity_poly.entity_id
_entity_poly.type
_entity_poly.pdbx_seq_one_letter_code
_entity_poly.pdbx_strand_id
1 'polypeptide(L)'
;MDVYCRICGEPWDLYTFHDIAAEQGISYNEATANFRKRGCRSTGWGHSHCVPMPKEDDGELTQAQKAGILYELLGDDMDGAAAMMEDLA
;
A
#
# COMPACT_ATOMS: atom_id res chain seq x y z
N MET A 1 10.44 -6.19 -0.90
CA MET A 1 9.87 -5.63 0.36
C MET A 1 8.43 -5.34 0.05
N ASP A 2 7.51 -5.82 0.90
CA ASP A 2 6.09 -5.78 0.59
C ASP A 2 5.42 -4.56 1.21
N VAL A 3 4.50 -3.95 0.47
CA VAL A 3 3.57 -2.94 0.95
C VAL A 3 2.16 -3.48 0.89
N TYR A 4 1.33 -3.12 1.87
CA TYR A 4 -0.02 -3.68 1.97
C TYR A 4 -1.06 -2.70 1.47
N CYS A 5 -2.05 -3.19 0.72
CA CYS A 5 -3.15 -2.35 0.30
C CYS A 5 -3.99 -1.92 1.53
N ARG A 6 -4.22 -0.62 1.72
CA ARG A 6 -5.07 -0.11 2.81
C ARG A 6 -6.56 -0.47 2.74
N ILE A 7 -6.99 -1.14 1.66
CA ILE A 7 -8.39 -1.52 1.42
C ILE A 7 -8.56 -3.02 1.61
N CYS A 8 -7.90 -3.83 0.79
CA CYS A 8 -8.01 -5.30 0.87
C CYS A 8 -6.96 -5.94 1.79
N GLY A 9 -5.87 -5.24 2.14
CA GLY A 9 -4.83 -5.78 3.01
C GLY A 9 -3.88 -6.77 2.34
N GLU A 10 -3.95 -6.90 1.01
CA GLU A 10 -3.07 -7.80 0.27
C GLU A 10 -1.64 -7.23 0.16
N PRO A 11 -0.62 -8.10 0.20
CA PRO A 11 0.77 -7.71 -0.01
C PRO A 11 1.03 -7.40 -1.49
N TRP A 12 1.82 -6.35 -1.72
CA TRP A 12 2.27 -5.91 -3.04
C TRP A 12 3.77 -5.73 -3.01
N ASP A 13 4.45 -6.30 -3.99
CA ASP A 13 5.88 -6.11 -4.11
C ASP A 13 6.20 -4.70 -4.65
N LEU A 14 7.13 -4.02 -3.98
CA LEU A 14 7.53 -2.66 -4.36
C LEU A 14 8.07 -2.58 -5.79
N TYR A 15 8.71 -3.63 -6.32
CA TYR A 15 9.22 -3.59 -7.69
C TYR A 15 8.10 -3.59 -8.72
N THR A 16 6.91 -4.11 -8.39
CA THR A 16 5.74 -4.06 -9.29
C THR A 16 5.34 -2.62 -9.64
N PHE A 17 5.65 -1.64 -8.78
CA PHE A 17 5.39 -0.24 -9.10
C PHE A 17 6.27 0.33 -10.22
N HIS A 18 7.42 -0.28 -10.53
CA HIS A 18 8.20 0.11 -11.71
C HIS A 18 7.46 -0.26 -13.00
N ASP A 19 6.85 -1.43 -13.05
CA ASP A 19 6.08 -1.89 -14.21
C ASP A 19 4.81 -1.05 -14.36
N ILE A 20 4.07 -0.84 -13.26
CA ILE A 20 2.88 0.03 -13.23
C ILE A 20 3.22 1.45 -13.67
N ALA A 21 4.33 2.01 -13.18
CA ALA A 21 4.78 3.35 -13.56
C ALA A 21 5.11 3.42 -15.05
N ALA A 22 5.81 2.42 -15.60
CA ALA A 22 6.15 2.34 -17.01
C ALA A 22 4.90 2.24 -17.90
N GLU A 23 3.91 1.42 -17.53
CA GLU A 23 2.68 1.24 -18.30
C GLU A 23 1.73 2.44 -18.23
N GLN A 24 1.62 3.07 -17.07
CA GLN A 24 0.78 4.26 -16.88
C GLN A 24 1.46 5.54 -17.35
N GLY A 25 2.76 5.50 -17.70
CA GLY A 25 3.53 6.67 -18.11
C GLY A 25 3.73 7.69 -16.99
N ILE A 26 3.79 7.23 -15.75
CA ILE A 26 3.96 8.05 -14.54
C ILE A 26 5.28 7.72 -13.85
N SER A 27 5.66 8.50 -12.84
CA SER A 27 6.85 8.19 -12.04
C SER A 27 6.57 7.06 -11.03
N TYR A 28 7.61 6.33 -10.62
CA TYR A 28 7.54 5.35 -9.54
C TYR A 28 6.93 5.94 -8.25
N ASN A 29 7.34 7.16 -7.90
CA ASN A 29 6.83 7.86 -6.72
C ASN A 29 5.33 8.14 -6.86
N GLU A 30 4.88 8.54 -8.05
CA GLU A 30 3.47 8.79 -8.32
C GLU A 30 2.63 7.50 -8.28
N ALA A 31 3.13 6.39 -8.87
CA ALA A 31 2.49 5.08 -8.78
C ALA A 31 2.34 4.62 -7.32
N THR A 32 3.39 4.79 -6.53
CA THR A 32 3.40 4.41 -5.11
C THR A 32 2.48 5.30 -4.28
N ALA A 33 2.48 6.62 -4.51
CA ALA A 33 1.58 7.56 -3.84
C ALA A 33 0.11 7.25 -4.16
N ASN A 34 -0.18 6.96 -5.44
CA ASN A 34 -1.50 6.53 -5.87
C ASN A 34 -1.93 5.23 -5.17
N PHE A 35 -1.04 4.26 -5.03
CA PHE A 35 -1.30 3.02 -4.29
C PHE A 35 -1.60 3.27 -2.82
N ARG A 36 -0.81 4.10 -2.13
CA ARG A 36 -1.04 4.41 -0.71
C ARG A 36 -2.32 5.22 -0.47
N LYS A 37 -2.69 6.08 -1.41
CA LYS A 37 -3.89 6.91 -1.30
C LYS A 37 -5.16 6.14 -1.65
N ARG A 38 -5.12 5.37 -2.73
CA ARG A 38 -6.30 4.75 -3.34
C ARG A 38 -6.34 3.23 -3.21
N GLY A 39 -5.27 2.59 -2.74
CA GLY A 39 -5.13 1.14 -2.70
C GLY A 39 -4.79 0.55 -4.08
N CYS A 40 -4.82 -0.78 -4.17
CA CYS A 40 -4.43 -1.52 -5.38
C CYS A 40 -5.29 -1.20 -6.61
N ARG A 41 -6.52 -0.68 -6.43
CA ARG A 41 -7.35 -0.17 -7.55
C ARG A 41 -6.70 0.93 -8.38
N SER A 42 -5.69 1.62 -7.86
CA SER A 42 -4.95 2.65 -8.63
C SER A 42 -3.96 2.09 -9.64
N THR A 43 -3.60 0.82 -9.52
CA THR A 43 -2.55 0.21 -10.34
C THR A 43 -3.06 -0.20 -11.73
N GLY A 44 -4.38 -0.33 -11.91
CA GLY A 44 -4.96 -0.90 -13.14
C GLY A 44 -4.68 -2.40 -13.32
N TRP A 45 -3.74 -2.95 -12.54
CA TRP A 45 -3.43 -4.36 -12.44
C TRP A 45 -4.48 -4.98 -11.54
N GLY A 46 -5.56 -5.39 -12.20
CA GLY A 46 -6.75 -5.93 -11.56
C GLY A 46 -6.42 -7.08 -10.63
N HIS A 47 -6.49 -6.84 -9.33
CA HIS A 47 -7.32 -7.70 -8.52
C HIS A 47 -8.77 -7.31 -8.78
N SER A 48 -9.51 -8.22 -9.39
CA SER A 48 -10.93 -8.08 -9.74
C SER A 48 -11.82 -7.69 -8.54
N HIS A 49 -11.32 -7.81 -7.32
CA HIS A 49 -12.01 -7.43 -6.10
C HIS A 49 -11.05 -6.76 -5.10
N CYS A 50 -10.71 -5.48 -5.32
CA CYS A 50 -10.21 -4.62 -4.24
C CYS A 50 -11.37 -4.34 -3.26
N VAL A 51 -11.72 -5.35 -2.47
CA VAL A 51 -12.77 -5.30 -1.47
C VAL A 51 -12.15 -5.44 -0.08
N PRO A 52 -12.72 -4.82 0.96
CA PRO A 52 -12.29 -5.06 2.32
C PRO A 52 -12.35 -6.55 2.65
N MET A 53 -11.23 -7.11 3.11
CA MET A 53 -11.21 -8.48 3.60
C MET A 53 -12.09 -8.58 4.85
N PRO A 54 -12.89 -9.66 4.99
CA PRO A 54 -13.64 -9.90 6.22
C PRO A 54 -12.66 -10.02 7.39
N LYS A 55 -12.95 -9.31 8.48
CA LYS A 55 -12.13 -9.34 9.69
C LYS A 55 -12.51 -10.56 10.53
N GLU A 56 -11.51 -11.28 11.02
CA GLU A 56 -11.67 -12.22 12.13
C GLU A 56 -11.79 -11.42 13.44
N ASP A 57 -12.74 -11.77 14.32
CA ASP A 57 -12.99 -11.05 15.57
C ASP A 57 -12.02 -11.53 16.67
N ASP A 58 -10.72 -11.32 16.43
CA ASP A 58 -9.61 -11.71 17.31
C ASP A 58 -9.06 -10.53 18.13
N GLY A 59 -9.60 -9.33 17.92
CA GLY A 59 -9.11 -8.09 18.54
C GLY A 59 -7.86 -7.51 17.88
N GLU A 60 -7.27 -8.17 16.88
CA GLU A 60 -6.11 -7.65 16.15
C GLU A 60 -6.52 -6.69 15.02
N LEU A 61 -5.58 -5.82 14.62
CA LEU A 61 -5.75 -4.97 13.44
C LEU A 61 -5.42 -5.78 12.18
N THR A 62 -6.31 -5.71 11.18
CA THR A 62 -6.06 -6.30 9.86
C THR A 62 -4.88 -5.60 9.17
N GLN A 63 -4.24 -6.27 8.20
CA GLN A 63 -3.16 -5.65 7.42
C GLN A 63 -3.62 -4.39 6.69
N ALA A 64 -4.88 -4.36 6.21
CA ALA A 64 -5.47 -3.17 5.61
C ALA A 64 -5.53 -1.99 6.59
N GLN A 65 -5.92 -2.24 7.85
CA GLN A 65 -5.97 -1.22 8.90
C GLN A 65 -4.57 -0.76 9.32
N LYS A 66 -3.64 -1.70 9.50
CA LYS A 66 -2.22 -1.39 9.79
C LYS A 66 -1.64 -0.50 8.68
N ALA A 67 -1.86 -0.87 7.41
CA ALA A 67 -1.41 -0.09 6.27
C ALA A 67 -2.09 1.28 6.17
N GLY A 68 -3.41 1.36 6.41
CA GLY A 68 -4.15 2.62 6.43
C GLY A 68 -3.61 3.59 7.48
N ILE A 69 -3.45 3.12 8.71
CA ILE A 69 -2.87 3.89 9.82
C ILE A 69 -1.45 4.33 9.48
N LEU A 70 -0.63 3.41 8.96
CA LEU A 70 0.75 3.71 8.57
C LEU A 70 0.79 4.82 7.49
N TYR A 71 -0.05 4.73 6.46
CA TYR A 71 -0.10 5.76 5.40
C TYR A 71 -0.69 7.09 5.87
N GLU A 72 -1.57 7.09 6.86
CA GLU A 72 -2.11 8.32 7.45
C GLU A 72 -1.10 8.98 8.41
N LEU A 73 -0.37 8.18 9.19
CA LEU A 73 0.64 8.66 10.13
C LEU A 73 1.85 9.24 9.40
N LEU A 74 2.26 8.59 8.32
CA LEU A 74 3.42 9.00 7.54
C LEU A 74 3.14 10.17 6.60
N GLY A 75 1.86 10.48 6.35
CA GLY A 75 1.46 11.53 5.41
C GLY A 75 1.92 11.27 3.97
N ASP A 76 1.66 12.25 3.10
CA ASP A 76 2.12 12.25 1.70
C ASP A 76 3.64 12.58 1.59
N ASP A 77 4.29 12.90 2.72
CA ASP A 77 5.69 13.32 2.83
C ASP A 77 6.55 12.16 3.37
N MET A 78 6.98 11.27 2.47
CA MET A 78 7.88 10.17 2.79
C MET A 78 9.37 10.46 2.53
N ASP A 79 10.00 11.26 3.38
CA ASP A 79 11.42 11.03 3.72
C ASP A 79 11.56 10.44 5.14
N GLY A 80 10.55 10.56 6.00
CA GLY A 80 10.58 10.01 7.36
C GLY A 80 10.17 8.54 7.46
N ALA A 81 9.24 8.10 6.61
CA ALA A 81 8.61 6.78 6.70
C ALA A 81 9.53 5.58 6.52
N ALA A 82 10.46 5.69 5.57
CA ALA A 82 11.39 4.62 5.25
C ALA A 82 12.34 4.33 6.41
N ALA A 83 12.68 5.34 7.23
CA ALA A 83 13.58 5.20 8.36
C ALA A 83 12.95 4.46 9.57
N MET A 84 11.62 4.31 9.63
CA MET A 84 10.94 3.76 10.83
C MET A 84 10.55 2.28 10.68
N MET A 85 10.64 1.72 9.47
CA MET A 85 10.35 0.31 9.21
C MET A 85 11.57 -0.62 9.38
N GLU A 86 12.78 -0.08 9.48
CA GLU A 86 14.00 -0.85 9.81
C GLU A 86 14.28 -0.92 11.33
N ASP A 87 13.62 -0.11 12.16
CA ASP A 87 13.84 -0.01 13.61
C ASP A 87 12.78 -0.73 14.46
N LEU A 88 11.80 -1.37 13.81
CA LEU A 88 10.70 -2.12 14.44
C LEU A 88 10.87 -3.65 14.31
N ALA A 89 12.12 -4.11 14.11
CA ALA A 89 12.52 -5.51 14.06
C ALA A 89 13.36 -5.92 15.29
#